data_AF-A0A7G6YV46-F1
#
_entry.id   AF-A0A7G6YV46-F1
#
_cell.length_a   1.000
_cell.length_b   1.000
_cell.length_c   1.000
_cell.angle_alpha   90.00
_cell.angle_beta   90.00
_cell.angle_gamma   90.00
#
_symmetry.space_group_name_H-M   'P 1'
#
loop_
_entity.id
_entity.type
_entity.pdbx_description
1 polymer ?
#
loop_
_entity_poly.entity_id
_entity_poly.type
_entity_poly.pdbx_seq_one_letter_code
_entity_poly.pdbx_strand_id
1 'polypeptide(L)'
;MATIWASLNRPFFISQSSGRERYAFLYSQLALDSGEAYKKVGAAVRLSARDLFNPTALRQLQTEYAQAMAPYGLQRGVIYSTAIHEDVRRYYGAQKTTQRELAHVLIPIVHTLLEVTKKAWYVDSGVHLQRELERLNHQAAQQLEQANTRLAEVATIATANTLARIGRGCWKNSWPPVRPSTSRPRCY
;
A
#
# COMPACT_ATOMS: atom_id res chain seq x y z
N MET A 1 2.59 -23.09 -0.67
CA MET A 1 3.08 -21.71 -0.87
C MET A 1 3.70 -21.14 0.42
N ALA A 2 2.98 -21.08 1.56
CA ALA A 2 3.52 -20.56 2.82
C ALA A 2 4.76 -21.32 3.35
N THR A 3 4.82 -22.64 3.16
CA THR A 3 5.91 -23.51 3.62
C THR A 3 7.24 -23.25 2.91
N ILE A 4 7.19 -22.94 1.60
CA ILE A 4 8.39 -22.69 0.80
C ILE A 4 9.05 -21.38 1.25
N TRP A 5 8.27 -20.30 1.35
CA TRP A 5 8.77 -19.00 1.81
C TRP A 5 9.39 -19.08 3.22
N ALA A 6 8.72 -19.79 4.14
CA ALA A 6 9.23 -20.02 5.48
C ALA A 6 10.55 -20.80 5.48
N SER A 7 10.67 -21.85 4.66
CA SER A 7 11.89 -22.66 4.55
C SER A 7 13.08 -21.88 3.99
N LEU A 8 12.84 -20.95 3.06
CA LEU A 8 13.86 -20.11 2.45
C LEU A 8 14.36 -19.01 3.40
N ASN A 9 13.48 -18.48 4.25
CA ASN A 9 13.82 -17.38 5.15
C ASN A 9 14.40 -17.84 6.49
N ARG A 10 14.01 -19.02 6.96
CA ARG A 10 14.50 -19.61 8.22
C ARG A 10 16.03 -19.55 8.36
N PRO A 11 16.86 -19.99 7.37
CA PRO A 11 18.32 -20.00 7.54
C PRO A 11 18.91 -18.61 7.76
N PHE A 12 18.41 -17.56 7.08
CA PHE A 12 18.89 -16.19 7.24
C PHE A 12 18.66 -15.66 8.67
N PHE A 13 17.45 -15.86 9.22
CA PHE A 13 17.14 -15.39 10.57
C PHE A 13 17.86 -16.20 11.66
N ILE A 14 18.13 -17.49 11.40
CA ILE A 14 18.92 -18.33 12.33
C ILE A 14 20.39 -17.90 12.32
N SER A 15 21.01 -17.69 11.16
CA SER A 15 22.43 -17.31 11.07
C SER A 15 22.72 -15.96 11.72
N GLN A 16 21.81 -14.99 11.59
CA GLN A 16 21.96 -13.66 12.20
C GLN A 16 21.90 -13.69 13.74
N SER A 17 21.22 -14.70 14.32
CA SER A 17 21.05 -14.85 15.78
C SER A 17 22.20 -15.60 16.47
N SER A 18 23.17 -16.10 15.71
CA SER A 18 24.12 -17.12 16.19
C SER A 18 25.33 -16.58 16.98
N GLY A 19 25.44 -15.27 17.22
CA GLY A 19 26.59 -14.69 17.94
C GLY A 19 26.53 -14.73 19.48
N ARG A 20 25.34 -14.66 20.09
CA ARG A 20 25.13 -14.75 21.57
C ARG A 20 23.66 -14.62 22.01
N GLU A 21 22.77 -14.17 21.14
CA GLU A 21 21.38 -13.87 21.49
C GLU A 21 20.41 -14.62 20.56
N ARG A 22 19.76 -15.66 21.11
CA ARG A 22 18.83 -16.50 20.36
C ARG A 22 17.46 -15.84 20.28
N TYR A 23 17.06 -15.34 19.11
CA TYR A 23 15.66 -14.97 18.86
C TYR A 23 14.86 -16.19 18.45
N ALA A 24 14.06 -16.71 19.38
CA ALA A 24 12.87 -17.46 19.03
C ALA A 24 11.72 -16.47 18.83
N PHE A 25 11.72 -15.77 17.69
CA PHE A 25 10.60 -14.93 17.31
C PHE A 25 10.19 -15.33 15.88
N LEU A 26 8.92 -15.74 15.74
CA LEU A 26 8.13 -15.85 14.50
C LEU A 26 7.96 -17.21 13.80
N TYR A 27 8.55 -18.32 14.26
CA TYR A 27 8.21 -19.65 13.73
C TYR A 27 7.60 -20.59 14.78
N SER A 28 6.64 -20.13 15.56
CA SER A 28 5.97 -21.00 16.55
C SER A 28 5.27 -22.19 15.90
N GLN A 29 4.78 -22.06 14.67
CA GLN A 29 3.98 -23.11 14.02
C GLN A 29 4.82 -24.14 13.24
N LEU A 30 6.04 -23.80 12.81
CA LEU A 30 6.97 -24.73 12.13
C LEU A 30 8.10 -25.23 13.06
N ALA A 31 8.30 -24.61 14.22
CA ALA A 31 9.30 -25.07 15.20
C ALA A 31 8.79 -26.26 16.03
N LEU A 32 7.47 -26.40 16.17
CA LEU A 32 6.85 -27.54 16.86
C LEU A 32 7.04 -28.86 16.07
N ASP A 33 7.04 -28.79 14.74
CA ASP A 33 7.19 -29.98 13.89
C ASP A 33 8.65 -30.46 13.77
N SER A 34 9.64 -29.60 14.05
CA SER A 34 11.07 -29.91 13.90
C SER A 34 11.75 -30.51 15.14
N GLY A 35 11.05 -30.66 16.28
CA GLY A 35 11.61 -31.26 17.51
C GLY A 35 12.82 -30.53 18.11
N GLU A 36 13.16 -29.34 17.60
CA GLU A 36 14.37 -28.62 17.97
C GLU A 36 14.14 -27.85 19.27
N ALA A 37 14.65 -28.40 20.38
CA ALA A 37 14.52 -27.78 21.70
C ALA A 37 15.20 -26.40 21.71
N TYR A 38 14.42 -25.37 22.03
CA TYR A 38 14.93 -24.02 22.32
C TYR A 38 15.93 -24.13 23.48
N LYS A 39 17.25 -24.04 23.23
CA LYS A 39 18.18 -24.06 24.37
C LYS A 39 18.10 -22.71 25.08
N LYS A 40 17.85 -22.75 26.39
CA LYS A 40 17.76 -21.54 27.25
C LYS A 40 18.99 -20.67 27.04
N VAL A 41 18.79 -19.37 26.83
CA VAL A 41 19.88 -18.38 26.83
C VAL A 41 20.53 -18.42 28.22
N GLY A 42 21.86 -18.54 28.28
CA GLY A 42 22.59 -18.61 29.55
C GLY A 42 22.36 -17.33 30.38
N ALA A 43 22.39 -17.47 31.71
CA ALA A 43 21.98 -16.45 32.68
C ALA A 43 22.72 -15.09 32.61
N ALA A 44 23.72 -14.94 31.73
CA ALA A 44 24.56 -13.73 31.59
C ALA A 44 24.13 -12.80 30.44
N VAL A 45 23.17 -13.17 29.59
CA VAL A 45 22.77 -12.38 28.42
C VAL A 45 21.45 -11.65 28.69
N ARG A 46 21.44 -10.33 28.50
CA ARG A 46 20.28 -9.45 28.71
C ARG A 46 19.31 -9.58 27.54
N LEU A 47 18.13 -10.15 27.78
CA LEU A 47 17.08 -10.27 26.77
C LEU A 47 16.35 -8.93 26.60
N SER A 48 16.82 -8.06 25.71
CA SER A 48 16.17 -6.77 25.44
C SER A 48 15.93 -6.52 23.95
N ALA A 49 14.67 -6.55 23.52
CA ALA A 49 14.31 -6.21 22.13
C ALA A 49 14.82 -4.82 21.68
N ARG A 50 15.02 -3.89 22.63
CA ARG A 50 15.54 -2.55 22.37
C ARG A 50 16.98 -2.58 21.86
N ASP A 51 17.82 -3.44 22.44
CA ASP A 51 19.24 -3.52 22.09
C ASP A 51 19.41 -4.15 20.69
N LEU A 52 18.41 -4.92 20.27
CA LEU A 52 18.47 -5.89 19.18
C LEU A 52 17.76 -5.36 17.92
N PHE A 53 16.61 -4.71 18.11
CA PHE A 53 15.84 -4.03 17.08
C PHE A 53 15.99 -2.52 17.17
N ASN A 54 17.23 -2.05 17.27
CA ASN A 54 17.53 -0.61 17.20
C ASN A 54 17.43 -0.08 15.75
N PRO A 55 17.22 1.23 15.52
CA PRO A 55 17.03 1.78 14.18
C PRO A 55 18.18 1.50 13.19
N THR A 56 19.42 1.42 13.68
CA THR A 56 20.59 1.09 12.85
C THR A 56 20.57 -0.38 12.45
N ALA A 57 20.32 -1.28 13.40
CA ALA A 57 20.20 -2.72 13.17
C ALA A 57 19.07 -3.05 12.21
N LEU A 58 17.91 -2.39 12.31
CA LEU A 58 16.79 -2.60 11.38
C LEU A 58 17.12 -2.17 9.94
N ARG A 59 17.86 -1.07 9.75
CA ARG A 59 18.31 -0.63 8.42
C ARG A 59 19.32 -1.60 7.80
N GLN A 60 20.24 -2.09 8.62
CA GLN A 60 21.22 -3.09 8.23
C GLN A 60 20.52 -4.40 7.86
N LEU A 61 19.60 -4.88 8.70
CA LEU A 61 18.80 -6.07 8.45
C LEU A 61 18.02 -6.00 7.13
N GLN A 62 17.39 -4.85 6.83
CA GLN A 62 16.70 -4.65 5.54
C GLN A 62 17.64 -4.78 4.33
N THR A 63 18.89 -4.34 4.48
CA THR A 63 19.89 -4.37 3.40
C THR A 63 20.46 -5.78 3.22
N GLU A 64 20.85 -6.42 4.31
CA GLU A 64 21.38 -7.79 4.32
C GLU A 64 20.33 -8.80 3.85
N TYR A 65 19.07 -8.64 4.27
CA TYR A 65 17.98 -9.51 3.83
C TYR A 65 17.74 -9.39 2.32
N ALA A 66 17.81 -8.17 1.76
CA ALA A 66 17.68 -7.97 0.32
C ALA A 66 18.84 -8.63 -0.45
N GLN A 67 20.06 -8.60 0.08
CA GLN A 67 21.21 -9.29 -0.51
C GLN A 67 21.03 -10.82 -0.47
N ALA A 68 20.57 -11.36 0.66
CA ALA A 68 20.30 -12.79 0.81
C ALA A 68 19.19 -13.27 -0.13
N MET A 69 18.23 -12.40 -0.44
CA MET A 69 17.07 -12.72 -1.30
C MET A 69 17.25 -12.34 -2.77
N ALA A 70 18.38 -11.72 -3.15
CA ALA A 70 18.68 -11.34 -4.53
C ALA A 70 18.55 -12.49 -5.55
N PRO A 71 18.94 -13.75 -5.24
CA PRO A 71 18.75 -14.88 -6.15
C PRO A 71 17.28 -15.18 -6.48
N TYR A 72 16.35 -14.78 -5.62
CA TYR A 72 14.90 -14.97 -5.81
C TYR A 72 14.23 -13.76 -6.47
N GLY A 73 15.01 -12.78 -6.92
CA GLY A 73 14.51 -11.56 -7.57
C GLY A 73 13.89 -10.53 -6.60
N LEU A 74 14.01 -10.73 -5.28
CA LEU A 74 13.55 -9.76 -4.29
C LEU A 74 14.61 -8.66 -4.11
N GLN A 75 14.15 -7.41 -4.06
CA GLN A 75 15.00 -6.23 -3.93
C GLN A 75 14.71 -5.48 -2.63
N ARG A 76 15.66 -4.63 -2.25
CA ARG A 76 15.48 -3.74 -1.09
C ARG A 76 14.37 -2.73 -1.35
N GLY A 77 13.56 -2.45 -0.33
CA GLY A 77 12.65 -1.31 -0.34
C GLY A 77 13.38 0.03 -0.41
N VAL A 78 12.62 1.11 -0.67
CA VAL A 78 13.16 2.47 -0.78
C VAL A 78 13.87 2.90 0.50
N ILE A 79 15.11 3.40 0.35
CA ILE A 79 15.91 3.93 1.46
C ILE A 79 15.22 5.20 1.98
N TYR A 80 15.09 5.33 3.31
CA TYR A 80 14.39 6.45 3.95
C TYR A 80 12.94 6.60 3.48
N SER A 81 12.28 5.47 3.20
CA SER A 81 10.85 5.46 2.89
C SER A 81 10.04 6.18 3.97
N THR A 82 9.20 7.12 3.55
CA THR A 82 8.22 7.83 4.39
C THR A 82 6.94 7.02 4.59
N ALA A 83 6.89 5.78 4.11
CA ALA A 83 5.74 4.90 4.28
C ALA A 83 5.53 4.52 5.75
N ILE A 84 4.26 4.46 6.15
CA ILE A 84 3.86 4.17 7.53
C ILE A 84 3.13 2.85 7.55
N HIS A 85 3.41 2.07 8.60
CA HIS A 85 2.75 0.80 8.81
C HIS A 85 1.26 1.03 9.11
N GLU A 86 0.39 0.45 8.28
CA GLU A 86 -1.05 0.42 8.48
C GLU A 86 -1.47 -1.00 8.85
N ASP A 87 -2.46 -1.13 9.75
CA ASP A 87 -3.11 -2.42 10.04
C ASP A 87 -3.68 -3.01 8.74
N VAL A 88 -3.50 -4.32 8.56
CA VAL A 88 -4.00 -5.11 7.43
C VAL A 88 -5.48 -4.87 7.17
N ARG A 89 -6.32 -4.88 8.21
CA ARG A 89 -7.76 -4.64 8.06
C ARG A 89 -8.03 -3.27 7.47
N ARG A 90 -7.27 -2.27 7.92
CA ARG A 90 -7.39 -0.88 7.48
C ARG A 90 -6.94 -0.72 6.04
N TYR A 91 -5.79 -1.29 5.68
CA TYR A 91 -5.23 -1.23 4.33
C TYR A 91 -6.22 -1.80 3.29
N TYR A 92 -6.68 -3.04 3.50
CA TYR A 92 -7.63 -3.67 2.59
C TYR A 92 -9.01 -2.99 2.60
N GLY A 93 -9.44 -2.46 3.75
CA GLY A 93 -10.65 -1.66 3.85
C GLY A 93 -10.60 -0.42 2.95
N ALA A 94 -9.52 0.36 3.03
CA ALA A 94 -9.31 1.54 2.20
C ALA A 94 -9.28 1.19 0.71
N GLN A 95 -8.55 0.14 0.33
CA GLN A 95 -8.50 -0.32 -1.07
C GLN A 95 -9.89 -0.68 -1.62
N LYS A 96 -10.71 -1.40 -0.85
CA LYS A 96 -12.07 -1.76 -1.26
C LYS A 96 -12.96 -0.54 -1.45
N THR A 97 -12.83 0.47 -0.59
CA THR A 97 -13.60 1.72 -0.72
C THR A 97 -13.19 2.47 -1.99
N THR A 98 -11.88 2.70 -2.20
CA THR A 98 -11.36 3.32 -3.43
C THR A 98 -11.79 2.56 -4.67
N GLN A 99 -11.73 1.22 -4.64
CA GLN A 99 -12.15 0.39 -5.78
C GLN A 99 -13.64 0.58 -6.12
N ARG A 100 -14.51 0.69 -5.10
CA ARG A 100 -15.94 0.93 -5.31
C ARG A 100 -16.21 2.31 -5.90
N GLU A 101 -15.53 3.33 -5.40
CA GLU A 101 -15.63 4.71 -5.93
C GLU A 101 -15.20 4.75 -7.40
N LEU A 102 -14.06 4.15 -7.72
CA LEU A 102 -13.57 4.06 -9.10
C LEU A 102 -14.49 3.27 -10.02
N ALA A 103 -15.10 2.18 -9.54
CA ALA A 103 -15.98 1.34 -10.36
C ALA A 103 -17.19 2.11 -10.91
N HIS A 104 -17.69 3.10 -10.17
CA HIS A 104 -18.79 3.95 -10.63
C HIS A 104 -18.37 4.90 -11.76
N VAL A 105 -17.14 5.43 -11.69
CA VAL A 105 -16.62 6.39 -12.68
C VAL A 105 -16.10 5.69 -13.94
N LEU A 106 -15.57 4.47 -13.80
CA LEU A 106 -14.96 3.69 -14.88
C LEU A 106 -15.98 2.90 -15.74
N ILE A 107 -17.28 3.18 -15.62
CA ILE A 107 -18.29 2.62 -16.53
C ILE A 107 -17.90 3.03 -17.97
N PRO A 108 -17.75 2.08 -18.91
CA PRO A 108 -17.24 2.38 -20.24
C PRO A 108 -18.13 3.41 -20.93
N ILE A 109 -17.50 4.40 -21.56
CA ILE A 109 -18.20 5.34 -22.43
C ILE A 109 -18.56 4.56 -23.69
N VAL A 110 -19.84 4.28 -23.88
CA VAL A 110 -20.34 3.66 -25.12
C VAL A 110 -20.20 4.71 -26.23
N HIS A 111 -19.35 4.44 -27.21
CA HIS A 111 -19.25 5.30 -28.39
C HIS A 111 -20.45 5.03 -29.30
N THR A 112 -21.27 6.04 -29.52
CA THR A 112 -22.31 5.99 -30.55
C THR A 112 -21.67 6.29 -31.89
N LEU A 113 -21.88 5.44 -32.90
CA LEU A 113 -21.45 5.78 -34.26
C LEU A 113 -22.16 7.06 -34.71
N LEU A 114 -21.36 8.01 -35.17
CA LEU A 114 -21.83 9.29 -35.71
C LEU A 114 -22.00 9.14 -37.21
N GLU A 115 -23.25 9.04 -37.68
CA GLU A 115 -23.57 8.90 -39.11
C GLU A 115 -24.09 10.22 -39.70
N VAL A 116 -23.70 10.47 -40.94
CA VAL A 116 -24.22 11.58 -41.74
C VAL A 116 -25.59 11.18 -42.29
N THR A 117 -26.61 12.00 -42.03
CA THR A 117 -27.97 11.70 -42.48
C THR A 117 -28.12 11.88 -44.00
N LYS A 118 -29.08 11.17 -44.59
CA LYS A 118 -29.40 11.34 -46.01
C LYS A 118 -30.09 12.68 -46.24
N LYS A 119 -29.54 13.44 -47.18
CA LYS A 119 -30.07 14.73 -47.59
C LYS A 119 -31.44 14.61 -48.28
N ALA A 120 -32.37 15.51 -47.95
CA ALA A 120 -33.62 15.65 -48.68
C ALA A 120 -33.40 16.27 -50.08
N TRP A 121 -34.18 15.80 -51.06
CA TRP A 121 -33.97 16.13 -52.48
C TRP A 121 -34.04 17.64 -52.82
N TYR A 122 -34.76 18.44 -52.03
CA TYR A 122 -34.96 19.88 -52.27
C TYR A 122 -33.95 20.79 -51.55
N VAL A 123 -33.10 20.25 -50.67
CA VAL A 123 -32.14 21.05 -49.89
C VAL A 123 -30.88 21.29 -50.73
N ASP A 124 -30.11 22.35 -50.48
CA ASP A 124 -28.79 22.52 -51.11
C ASP A 124 -27.75 21.55 -50.49
N SER A 125 -26.81 21.05 -51.31
CA SER A 125 -25.83 20.07 -50.85
C SER A 125 -24.82 20.65 -49.86
N GLY A 126 -24.34 21.88 -50.11
CA GLY A 126 -23.40 22.56 -49.24
C GLY A 126 -24.05 22.91 -47.90
N VAL A 127 -25.26 23.46 -47.94
CA VAL A 127 -25.99 23.82 -46.71
C VAL A 127 -26.34 22.60 -45.85
N HIS A 128 -26.64 21.45 -46.47
CA HIS A 128 -26.89 20.20 -45.74
C HIS A 128 -25.64 19.69 -45.04
N LEU A 129 -24.52 19.62 -45.76
CA LEU A 129 -23.25 19.14 -45.21
C LEU A 129 -22.77 20.03 -44.06
N GLN A 130 -22.88 21.35 -44.21
CA GLN A 130 -22.51 22.30 -43.17
C GLN A 130 -23.28 22.04 -41.86
N ARG A 131 -24.61 21.87 -41.95
CA ARG A 131 -25.46 21.57 -40.79
C ARG A 131 -25.13 20.23 -40.14
N GLU A 132 -24.85 19.20 -40.94
CA GLU A 132 -24.46 17.90 -40.39
C GLU A 132 -23.09 17.95 -39.73
N LEU A 133 -22.12 18.67 -40.31
CA LEU A 133 -20.82 18.89 -39.68
C LEU A 133 -20.96 19.59 -38.33
N GLU A 134 -21.78 20.63 -38.25
CA GLU A 134 -22.08 21.33 -36.99
C GLU A 134 -22.72 20.38 -35.96
N ARG A 135 -23.72 19.58 -36.37
CA ARG A 135 -24.38 18.59 -35.52
C ARG A 135 -23.39 17.56 -34.96
N LEU A 136 -22.56 16.99 -35.84
CA LEU A 136 -21.57 15.99 -35.46
C LEU A 136 -20.48 16.59 -34.57
N ASN A 137 -20.01 17.80 -34.87
CA ASN A 137 -19.06 18.52 -34.03
C ASN A 137 -19.63 18.79 -32.64
N HIS A 138 -20.90 19.20 -32.53
CA HIS A 138 -21.55 19.37 -31.23
C HIS A 138 -21.65 18.06 -30.45
N GLN A 139 -22.02 16.96 -31.10
CA GLN A 139 -22.10 15.64 -30.45
C GLN A 139 -20.71 15.15 -30.00
N ALA A 140 -19.68 15.31 -30.83
CA ALA A 140 -18.30 14.98 -30.50
C ALA A 140 -17.78 15.84 -29.33
N ALA A 141 -18.11 17.14 -29.31
CA ALA A 141 -17.75 18.04 -28.21
C ALA A 141 -18.40 17.60 -26.90
N GLN A 142 -19.68 17.20 -26.92
CA GLN A 142 -20.37 16.67 -25.73
C GLN A 142 -19.73 15.38 -25.21
N GLN A 143 -19.38 14.45 -26.10
CA GLN A 143 -18.69 13.21 -25.70
C GLN A 143 -17.31 13.48 -25.11
N LEU A 144 -16.55 14.42 -25.70
CA LEU A 144 -15.24 14.83 -25.20
C LEU A 144 -15.36 15.50 -23.83
N GLU A 145 -16.36 16.35 -23.64
CA GLU A 145 -16.63 17.00 -22.36
C GLU A 145 -16.96 15.94 -21.29
N GLN A 146 -17.84 14.99 -21.59
CA GLN A 146 -18.16 13.87 -20.68
C GLN A 146 -16.92 13.01 -20.33
N ALA A 147 -16.01 12.80 -21.28
CA ALA A 147 -14.77 12.10 -21.01
C ALA A 147 -13.86 12.91 -20.07
N ASN A 148 -13.70 14.21 -20.35
CA ASN A 148 -12.88 15.11 -19.55
C ASN A 148 -13.41 15.27 -18.11
N THR A 149 -14.74 15.33 -17.92
CA THR A 149 -15.33 15.40 -16.58
C THR A 149 -15.08 14.12 -15.78
N ARG A 150 -15.30 12.93 -16.37
CA ARG A 150 -14.98 11.66 -15.71
C ARG A 150 -13.49 11.52 -15.40
N LEU A 151 -12.62 11.95 -16.31
CA LEU A 151 -11.17 11.95 -16.05
C LEU A 151 -10.81 12.88 -14.89
N ALA A 152 -11.45 14.05 -14.79
CA ALA A 152 -11.28 14.96 -13.66
C ALA A 152 -11.75 14.31 -12.34
N GLU A 153 -12.89 13.60 -12.34
CA GLU A 153 -13.38 12.84 -11.18
C GLU A 153 -12.40 11.73 -10.75
N VAL A 154 -11.83 10.98 -11.71
CA VAL A 154 -10.79 9.99 -11.38
C VAL A 154 -9.57 10.67 -10.77
N ALA A 155 -9.14 11.81 -11.30
CA ALA A 155 -8.00 12.56 -10.79
C ALA A 155 -8.25 13.09 -9.35
N THR A 156 -9.47 13.54 -9.04
CA THR A 156 -9.82 13.97 -7.67
C THR A 156 -9.83 12.79 -6.70
N ILE A 157 -10.40 11.64 -7.10
CA ILE A 157 -10.34 10.41 -6.29
C ILE A 157 -8.89 9.97 -6.06
N ALA A 158 -8.04 10.01 -7.09
CA ALA A 158 -6.63 9.63 -6.97
C ALA A 158 -5.87 10.57 -6.01
N THR A 159 -6.03 11.88 -6.15
CA THR A 159 -5.40 12.89 -5.28
C THR A 159 -5.92 12.84 -3.85
N ALA A 160 -7.23 12.62 -3.64
CA ALA A 160 -7.79 12.41 -2.31
C ALA A 160 -7.19 11.17 -1.63
N ASN A 161 -7.03 10.06 -2.38
CA ASN A 161 -6.43 8.85 -1.86
C ASN A 161 -4.93 9.03 -1.51
N THR A 162 -4.17 9.78 -2.29
CA THR A 162 -2.76 10.09 -1.98
C THR A 162 -2.65 11.00 -0.76
N LEU A 163 -3.46 12.07 -0.68
CA LEU A 163 -3.50 12.96 0.48
C LEU A 163 -3.94 12.23 1.75
N ALA A 164 -4.93 11.34 1.65
CA ALA A 164 -5.36 10.54 2.79
C ALA A 164 -4.22 9.63 3.29
N ARG A 165 -3.35 9.11 2.41
CA ARG A 165 -2.15 8.36 2.81
C ARG A 165 -1.10 9.25 3.49
N ILE A 166 -0.86 10.45 2.96
CA ILE A 166 0.13 11.40 3.51
C ILE A 166 -0.34 11.98 4.86
N GLY A 167 -1.58 12.44 4.95
CA GLY A 167 -2.17 13.01 6.17
C GLY A 167 -2.30 12.00 7.31
N ARG A 168 -2.48 10.71 6.99
CA ARG A 168 -2.39 9.62 7.98
C ARG A 168 -0.99 9.45 8.58
N GLY A 169 0.03 10.04 7.98
CA GLY A 169 1.37 10.07 8.55
C GLY A 169 1.64 11.17 9.57
N CYS A 170 0.75 12.14 9.67
CA CYS A 170 0.72 13.10 10.77
C CYS A 170 -0.12 12.55 11.93
N TRP A 171 0.30 11.43 12.54
CA TRP A 171 -0.17 11.16 13.91
C TRP A 171 0.59 12.07 14.87
N LYS A 172 -0.19 13.02 15.39
CA LYS A 172 0.08 13.97 16.46
C LYS A 172 1.11 13.44 17.46
N ASN A 173 2.16 14.24 17.70
CA ASN A 173 3.02 14.18 18.88
C ASN A 173 2.25 14.58 20.16
N SER A 174 1.07 14.03 20.39
CA SER A 174 0.42 14.07 21.70
C SER A 174 0.65 12.73 22.36
N TRP A 175 1.89 12.51 22.82
CA TRP A 175 2.08 11.64 23.97
C TRP A 175 1.10 12.11 25.06
N PRO A 176 0.30 11.23 25.69
CA PRO A 176 -0.37 11.64 26.92
C PRO A 176 0.72 12.12 27.88
N PRO A 177 0.54 13.26 28.60
CA PRO A 177 1.54 13.68 29.56
C PRO A 177 1.79 12.52 30.53
N VAL A 178 3.07 12.21 30.71
CA VAL A 178 3.55 11.21 31.67
C VAL A 178 2.85 11.51 33.00
N ARG A 179 2.01 10.60 33.49
CA ARG A 179 1.37 10.78 34.80
C ARG A 179 2.51 10.95 35.82
N PRO A 180 2.53 12.00 36.64
CA PRO A 180 3.53 12.11 37.68
C PRO A 180 3.40 10.91 38.61
N SER A 181 4.54 10.30 38.93
CA SER A 181 4.64 9.17 39.84
C SER A 181 4.00 9.55 41.18
N THR A 182 2.83 9.01 41.47
CA THR A 182 2.25 9.09 42.81
C THR A 182 3.03 8.14 43.71
N SER A 183 4.07 8.68 44.35
CA SER A 183 4.57 8.12 45.61
C SER A 183 3.42 8.15 46.61
N ARG A 184 2.77 7.00 46.84
CA ARG A 184 1.86 6.84 47.98
C ARG A 184 2.70 6.85 49.26
N PRO A 185 2.37 7.63 50.29
CA PRO A 185 2.91 7.41 51.61
C PRO A 185 2.36 6.09 52.14
N ARG A 186 3.25 5.24 52.64
CA ARG A 186 2.90 4.11 53.52
C ARG A 186 2.51 4.73 54.86
N CYS A 187 1.25 4.67 55.23
CA CYS A 187 0.85 4.83 56.62
C CYS A 187 1.04 3.47 57.32
N TYR A 188 1.71 3.50 58.47
CA TYR A 188 1.78 2.40 59.43
C TYR A 188 0.41 2.18 60.08
#